data_AF-A8X372-F1
#
_entry.id   AF-A8X372-F1
#
_cell.length_a   1.000
_cell.length_b   1.000
_cell.length_c   1.000
_cell.angle_alpha   90.00
_cell.angle_beta   90.00
_cell.angle_gamma   90.00
#
_symmetry.space_group_name_H-M   'P 1'
#
loop_
_entity.id
_entity.type
_entity.pdbx_description
1 polymer ?
#
loop_
_entity_poly.entity_id
_entity_poly.type
_entity_poly.pdbx_seq_one_letter_code
_entity_poly.pdbx_strand_id
1 'polypeptide(L)'
;MESLTPDPNTFRLTPLIQSALKRRTSKKCQENGKPNETDPFVSDKAHQEEEEDLLIQFKRYFCSATKIPDKLMEKLVEKCRENSEFAEELSTNVFNSEIVTSHNIRYQFQTNVIKKFLAALEKDDVPVPDSMFDRLGVLLGLKDGEFVEKLYLDEKGDKVVAKFSESVNQLSMGTTGLSVWQASCDLANLFRLIPSNHFREL
;
A
#
# COMPACT_ATOMS: atom_id res chain seq x y z
N MET A 1 -24.15 0.91 46.87
CA MET A 1 -24.48 1.45 45.53
C MET A 1 -23.42 2.49 45.22
N GLU A 2 -22.33 2.08 44.59
CA GLU A 2 -21.26 2.99 44.18
C GLU A 2 -21.60 3.58 42.81
N SER A 3 -21.63 4.91 42.74
CA SER A 3 -21.85 5.64 41.50
C SER A 3 -20.60 5.57 40.63
N LEU A 4 -20.70 4.91 39.47
CA LEU A 4 -19.68 4.95 38.42
C LEU A 4 -19.57 6.37 37.86
N THR A 5 -18.56 7.12 38.31
CA THR A 5 -18.13 8.34 37.64
C THR A 5 -17.38 7.97 36.35
N PRO A 6 -17.70 8.59 35.20
CA PRO A 6 -17.00 8.34 33.95
C PRO A 6 -15.56 8.85 34.01
N ASP A 7 -14.62 8.03 33.51
CA ASP A 7 -13.18 8.34 33.44
C ASP A 7 -12.94 9.61 32.60
N PRO A 8 -12.22 10.63 33.14
CA PRO A 8 -11.92 11.89 32.44
C PRO A 8 -11.12 11.71 31.14
N ASN A 9 -10.53 10.54 30.88
CA ASN A 9 -9.81 10.23 29.63
C ASN A 9 -10.69 9.54 28.58
N THR A 10 -12.01 9.41 28.81
CA THR A 10 -12.92 8.84 27.82
C THR A 10 -13.29 9.91 26.78
N PHE A 11 -12.56 9.95 25.66
CA PHE A 11 -12.98 10.72 24.49
C PHE A 11 -14.25 10.10 23.90
N ARG A 12 -15.41 10.73 24.17
CA ARG A 12 -16.64 10.40 23.46
C ARG A 12 -16.65 11.11 22.12
N LEU A 13 -16.23 10.40 21.07
CA LEU A 13 -16.49 10.82 19.69
C LEU A 13 -17.99 10.71 19.45
N THR A 14 -18.69 11.85 19.57
CA THR A 14 -20.09 11.95 19.20
C THR A 14 -20.14 12.11 17.68
N PRO A 15 -20.67 11.15 16.90
CA PRO A 15 -20.75 11.31 15.46
C PRO A 15 -21.81 12.37 15.16
N LEU A 16 -21.39 13.53 14.66
CA LEU A 16 -22.26 14.52 14.05
C LEU A 16 -22.73 14.00 12.68
N ILE A 17 -23.65 13.03 12.69
CA ILE A 17 -24.38 12.64 11.49
C ILE A 17 -25.53 13.63 11.31
N GLN A 18 -25.23 14.78 10.73
CA GLN A 18 -26.24 15.62 10.08
C GLN A 18 -25.78 15.91 8.66
N SER A 19 -26.31 15.11 7.72
CA SER A 19 -26.54 15.41 6.29
C SER A 19 -26.38 14.18 5.38
N ALA A 20 -26.89 13.02 5.81
CA ALA A 20 -27.32 12.01 4.85
C ALA A 20 -28.67 12.44 4.27
N LEU A 21 -28.69 13.32 3.26
CA LEU A 21 -29.80 13.45 2.30
C LEU A 21 -29.45 14.42 1.17
N LYS A 22 -29.65 13.91 -0.06
CA LYS A 22 -29.61 14.58 -1.37
C LYS A 22 -28.24 14.67 -2.05
N ARG A 23 -27.84 13.57 -2.71
CA ARG A 23 -27.30 13.69 -4.07
C ARG A 23 -28.16 12.87 -5.03
N ARG A 24 -28.77 13.62 -5.94
CA ARG A 24 -29.65 13.16 -7.02
C ARG A 24 -28.88 12.22 -7.94
N THR A 25 -29.49 11.10 -8.27
CA THR A 25 -29.15 10.28 -9.43
C THR A 25 -29.45 11.09 -10.70
N SER A 26 -28.41 11.40 -11.48
CA SER A 26 -28.57 11.94 -12.83
C SER A 26 -28.35 10.81 -13.84
N LYS A 27 -29.43 10.45 -14.54
CA LYS A 27 -29.42 9.64 -15.76
C LYS A 27 -29.23 10.56 -16.96
N LYS A 28 -28.18 10.32 -17.77
CA LYS A 28 -28.02 10.57 -19.22
C LYS A 28 -26.51 10.44 -19.52
N CYS A 29 -26.01 9.77 -20.56
CA CYS A 29 -26.51 9.61 -21.92
C CYS A 29 -26.17 8.21 -22.48
N GLN A 30 -27.04 7.71 -23.37
CA GLN A 30 -26.60 6.92 -24.52
C GLN A 30 -26.27 7.90 -25.64
N GLU A 31 -25.16 7.69 -26.34
CA GLU A 31 -25.13 7.89 -27.79
C GLU A 31 -24.02 7.04 -28.43
N ASN A 32 -24.41 6.34 -29.48
CA ASN A 32 -23.57 5.47 -30.30
C ASN A 32 -22.61 6.31 -31.15
N GLY A 33 -21.32 6.01 -31.10
CA GLY A 33 -20.30 6.46 -32.05
C GLY A 33 -19.43 5.29 -32.48
N LYS A 34 -19.26 5.11 -33.78
CA LYS A 34 -18.49 4.04 -34.45
C LYS A 34 -17.02 4.00 -34.01
N PRO A 35 -16.32 2.85 -34.17
CA PRO A 35 -14.92 2.72 -33.77
C PRO A 35 -14.04 3.61 -34.66
N ASN A 36 -13.41 4.62 -34.06
CA ASN A 36 -12.27 5.29 -34.68
C ASN A 36 -11.02 4.48 -34.36
N GLU A 37 -10.27 4.17 -35.41
CA GLU A 37 -8.96 3.55 -35.38
C GLU A 37 -8.07 4.26 -34.34
N THR A 38 -7.62 3.50 -33.35
CA THR A 38 -6.78 3.99 -32.24
C THR A 38 -5.39 4.31 -32.76
N ASP A 39 -4.97 5.57 -32.60
CA ASP A 39 -3.60 6.02 -32.86
C ASP A 39 -2.62 5.23 -31.95
N PRO A 40 -1.60 4.54 -32.49
CA PRO A 40 -0.68 3.70 -31.72
C PRO A 40 0.00 4.46 -30.56
N PHE A 41 0.29 5.75 -30.79
CA PHE A 41 1.03 6.60 -29.85
C PHE A 41 0.24 7.00 -28.59
N VAL A 42 -1.11 6.95 -28.64
CA VAL A 42 -1.97 7.24 -27.48
C VAL A 42 -2.16 5.99 -26.62
N SER A 43 -2.12 4.80 -27.24
CA SER A 43 -2.20 3.51 -26.55
C SER A 43 -0.98 3.29 -25.65
N ASP A 44 0.23 3.55 -26.17
CA ASP A 44 1.47 3.27 -25.45
C ASP A 44 1.62 4.12 -24.17
N LYS A 45 1.21 5.40 -24.20
CA LYS A 45 1.23 6.27 -23.02
C LYS A 45 0.22 5.85 -21.96
N ALA A 46 -0.98 5.44 -22.37
CA ALA A 46 -2.00 4.98 -21.45
C ALA A 46 -1.59 3.66 -20.76
N HIS A 47 -0.92 2.76 -21.49
CA HIS A 47 -0.38 1.52 -20.92
C HIS A 47 0.76 1.78 -19.93
N GLN A 48 1.66 2.72 -20.22
CA GLN A 48 2.73 3.11 -19.30
C GLN A 48 2.19 3.76 -18.02
N GLU A 49 1.19 4.64 -18.12
CA GLU A 49 0.55 5.25 -16.94
C GLU A 49 -0.14 4.19 -16.06
N GLU A 50 -0.80 3.19 -16.66
CA GLU A 50 -1.42 2.10 -15.90
C GLU A 50 -0.40 1.23 -15.17
N GLU A 51 0.73 0.92 -15.82
CA GLU A 51 1.84 0.14 -15.23
C GLU A 51 2.49 0.89 -14.06
N GLU A 52 2.74 2.18 -14.22
CA GLU A 52 3.26 3.04 -13.16
C GLU A 52 2.30 3.09 -11.95
N ASP A 53 1.00 3.27 -12.19
CA ASP A 53 -0.01 3.27 -11.13
C ASP A 53 -0.07 1.92 -10.37
N LEU A 54 0.07 0.80 -11.07
CA LEU A 54 0.11 -0.54 -10.46
C LEU A 54 1.35 -0.71 -9.57
N LEU A 55 2.52 -0.28 -10.05
CA LEU A 55 3.77 -0.33 -9.29
C LEU A 55 3.70 0.55 -8.04
N ILE A 56 3.19 1.78 -8.17
CA ILE A 56 3.00 2.71 -7.03
C ILE A 56 2.05 2.10 -6.01
N GLN A 57 0.92 1.54 -6.44
CA GLN A 57 -0.03 0.90 -5.55
C GLN A 57 0.61 -0.28 -4.81
N PHE A 58 1.33 -1.15 -5.51
CA PHE A 58 2.04 -2.28 -4.91
C PHE A 58 3.11 -1.83 -3.92
N LYS A 59 3.92 -0.83 -4.28
CA LYS A 59 4.95 -0.25 -3.41
C LYS A 59 4.37 0.30 -2.12
N ARG A 60 3.20 0.97 -2.17
CA ARG A 60 2.51 1.44 -0.96
C ARG A 60 2.09 0.31 -0.03
N TYR A 61 1.54 -0.78 -0.56
CA TYR A 61 1.21 -1.94 0.27
C TYR A 61 2.46 -2.59 0.86
N PHE A 62 3.51 -2.69 0.05
CA PHE A 62 4.79 -3.25 0.47
C PHE A 62 5.43 -2.44 1.60
N CYS A 63 5.54 -1.12 1.44
CA CYS A 63 6.18 -0.21 2.39
C CYS A 63 5.39 -0.03 3.70
N SER A 64 4.07 -0.18 3.64
CA SER A 64 3.20 -0.14 4.83
C SER A 64 3.11 -1.49 5.56
N ALA A 65 3.77 -2.54 5.05
CA ALA A 65 3.68 -3.91 5.54
C ALA A 65 2.21 -4.41 5.68
N THR A 66 1.36 -4.00 4.75
CA THR A 66 -0.07 -4.35 4.75
C THR A 66 -0.33 -5.52 3.81
N LYS A 67 -1.36 -6.33 4.10
CA LYS A 67 -1.77 -7.44 3.23
C LYS A 67 -2.01 -6.94 1.80
N ILE A 68 -1.25 -7.50 0.86
CA ILE A 68 -1.36 -7.20 -0.57
C ILE A 68 -2.58 -7.95 -1.11
N PRO A 69 -3.52 -7.28 -1.80
CA PRO A 69 -4.66 -7.95 -2.43
C PRO A 69 -4.20 -8.98 -3.45
N ASP A 70 -4.79 -10.18 -3.43
CA ASP A 70 -4.39 -11.27 -4.35
C ASP A 70 -4.58 -10.86 -5.82
N LYS A 71 -5.67 -10.13 -6.13
CA LYS A 71 -5.92 -9.57 -7.47
C LYS A 71 -4.85 -8.59 -7.95
N LEU A 72 -4.23 -7.82 -7.04
CA LEU A 72 -3.14 -6.92 -7.40
C LEU A 72 -1.90 -7.74 -7.75
N MET A 73 -1.63 -8.80 -6.99
CA MET A 73 -0.52 -9.71 -7.28
C MET A 73 -0.69 -10.39 -8.64
N GLU A 74 -1.88 -10.91 -8.93
CA GLU A 74 -2.22 -11.54 -10.21
C GLU A 74 -1.98 -10.59 -11.40
N LYS A 75 -2.43 -9.32 -11.28
CA LYS A 75 -2.20 -8.31 -12.31
C LYS A 75 -0.72 -8.01 -12.56
N LEU A 76 0.09 -7.92 -11.50
CA LEU A 76 1.53 -7.68 -11.65
C LEU A 76 2.23 -8.85 -12.34
N VAL A 77 1.84 -10.08 -12.02
CA VAL A 77 2.37 -11.28 -12.69
C VAL A 77 1.96 -11.31 -14.17
N GLU A 78 0.71 -10.97 -14.48
CA GLU A 78 0.24 -10.82 -15.86
C GLU A 78 1.07 -9.78 -16.62
N LYS A 79 1.38 -8.64 -15.99
CA LYS A 79 2.27 -7.62 -16.56
C LYS A 79 3.70 -8.10 -16.77
N CYS A 80 4.27 -8.85 -15.84
CA CYS A 80 5.59 -9.47 -16.05
C CYS A 80 5.60 -10.49 -17.21
N ARG A 81 4.45 -11.12 -17.50
CA ARG A 81 4.31 -12.02 -18.66
C ARG A 81 4.21 -11.24 -19.98
N GLU A 82 3.50 -10.12 -19.98
CA GLU A 82 3.38 -9.24 -21.15
C GLU A 82 4.69 -8.53 -21.50
N ASN A 83 5.43 -8.09 -20.48
CA ASN A 83 6.67 -7.33 -20.63
C ASN A 83 7.80 -7.95 -19.77
N SER A 84 8.81 -8.50 -20.45
CA SER A 84 9.97 -9.12 -19.79
C SER A 84 10.81 -8.16 -18.95
N GLU A 85 10.79 -6.85 -19.27
CA GLU A 85 11.54 -5.84 -18.53
C GLU A 85 10.81 -5.38 -17.25
N PHE A 86 9.49 -5.54 -17.21
CA PHE A 86 8.65 -5.07 -16.08
C PHE A 86 9.01 -5.76 -14.76
N ALA A 87 9.44 -7.03 -14.80
CA ALA A 87 9.89 -7.73 -13.60
C ALA A 87 11.13 -7.07 -12.98
N GLU A 88 12.10 -6.67 -13.80
CA GLU A 88 13.33 -6.00 -13.34
C GLU A 88 13.02 -4.57 -12.84
N GLU A 89 12.12 -3.87 -13.53
CA GLU A 89 11.61 -2.58 -13.09
C GLU A 89 10.93 -2.67 -11.72
N LEU A 90 10.03 -3.64 -11.52
CA LEU A 90 9.35 -3.87 -10.26
C LEU A 90 10.36 -4.16 -9.14
N SER A 91 11.34 -5.01 -9.42
CA SER A 91 12.40 -5.33 -8.47
C SER A 91 13.15 -4.07 -8.03
N THR A 92 13.54 -3.22 -8.98
CA THR A 92 14.30 -1.99 -8.74
C THR A 92 13.46 -0.92 -8.04
N ASN A 93 12.24 -0.67 -8.52
CA ASN A 93 11.38 0.42 -8.05
C ASN A 93 10.63 0.10 -6.76
N VAL A 94 10.50 -1.19 -6.42
CA VAL A 94 9.79 -1.64 -5.22
C VAL A 94 10.74 -2.30 -4.24
N PHE A 95 11.21 -3.51 -4.52
CA PHE A 95 11.94 -4.33 -3.54
C PHE A 95 13.32 -3.77 -3.18
N ASN A 96 13.99 -3.19 -4.17
CA ASN A 96 15.33 -2.61 -4.06
C ASN A 96 15.33 -1.08 -4.05
N SER A 97 14.15 -0.46 -3.91
CA SER A 97 14.07 1.00 -3.85
C SER A 97 14.74 1.55 -2.60
N GLU A 98 15.36 2.72 -2.71
CA GLU A 98 16.08 3.36 -1.60
C GLU A 98 15.21 3.49 -0.35
N ILE A 99 13.93 3.84 -0.51
CA ILE A 99 12.96 3.91 0.59
C ILE A 99 12.86 2.56 1.32
N VAL A 100 12.76 1.46 0.58
CA VAL A 100 12.62 0.11 1.15
C VAL A 100 13.94 -0.39 1.75
N THR A 101 15.07 -0.04 1.18
CA THR A 101 16.38 -0.51 1.67
C THR A 101 16.90 0.30 2.86
N SER A 102 16.48 1.56 3.00
CA SER A 102 16.90 2.46 4.08
C SER A 102 16.05 2.37 5.36
N HIS A 103 14.91 1.68 5.31
CA HIS A 103 13.95 1.60 6.41
C HIS A 103 13.80 0.17 6.95
N ASN A 104 13.44 0.07 8.23
CA ASN A 104 13.30 -1.21 8.90
C ASN A 104 11.89 -1.79 8.75
N ILE A 105 11.45 -2.00 7.50
CA ILE A 105 10.20 -2.69 7.20
C ILE A 105 10.35 -4.15 7.63
N ARG A 106 9.32 -4.74 8.26
CA ARG A 106 9.36 -6.12 8.78
C ARG A 106 9.86 -7.13 7.74
N TYR A 107 11.09 -7.64 7.89
CA TYR A 107 11.72 -8.49 6.87
C TYR A 107 10.93 -9.77 6.60
N GLN A 108 10.30 -10.39 7.62
CA GLN A 108 9.47 -11.58 7.43
C GLN A 108 8.31 -11.32 6.46
N PHE A 109 7.69 -10.14 6.55
CA PHE A 109 6.65 -9.73 5.60
C PHE A 109 7.24 -9.57 4.19
N GLN A 110 8.35 -8.85 4.07
CA GLN A 110 9.04 -8.66 2.78
C GLN A 110 9.41 -10.01 2.14
N THR A 111 10.04 -10.91 2.90
CA THR A 111 10.41 -12.27 2.50
C THR A 111 9.21 -13.06 2.00
N ASN A 112 8.08 -13.00 2.72
CA ASN A 112 6.88 -13.74 2.33
C ASN A 112 6.25 -13.20 1.03
N VAL A 113 6.23 -11.87 0.87
CA VAL A 113 5.74 -11.24 -0.36
C VAL A 113 6.63 -11.61 -1.55
N ILE A 114 7.94 -11.45 -1.41
CA ILE A 114 8.89 -11.76 -2.49
C ILE A 114 8.81 -13.24 -2.86
N LYS A 115 8.84 -14.16 -1.88
CA LYS A 115 8.67 -15.60 -2.16
C LYS A 115 7.36 -15.93 -2.86
N LYS A 116 6.25 -15.31 -2.45
CA LYS A 116 4.95 -15.51 -3.10
C LYS A 116 4.98 -15.01 -4.54
N PHE A 117 5.61 -13.87 -4.80
CA PHE A 117 5.72 -13.31 -6.14
C PHE A 117 6.62 -14.18 -7.03
N LEU A 118 7.80 -14.57 -6.54
CA LEU A 118 8.72 -15.49 -7.22
C LEU A 118 8.03 -16.80 -7.61
N ALA A 119 7.33 -17.43 -6.67
CA ALA A 119 6.59 -18.67 -6.94
C ALA A 119 5.47 -18.47 -7.99
N ALA A 120 4.88 -17.28 -8.08
CA ALA A 120 3.88 -16.97 -9.08
C ALA A 120 4.51 -16.79 -10.48
N LEU A 121 5.65 -16.10 -10.57
CA LEU A 121 6.40 -15.94 -11.81
C LEU A 121 6.93 -17.30 -12.33
N GLU A 122 7.52 -18.11 -11.46
CA GLU A 122 8.01 -19.46 -11.79
C GLU A 122 6.89 -20.37 -12.30
N LYS A 123 5.71 -20.32 -11.66
CA LYS A 123 4.53 -21.09 -12.08
C LYS A 123 4.08 -20.72 -13.50
N ASP A 124 4.23 -19.44 -13.85
CA ASP A 124 3.80 -18.87 -15.12
C ASP A 124 4.90 -18.87 -16.20
N ASP A 125 6.05 -19.52 -15.92
CA ASP A 125 7.24 -19.63 -16.76
C ASP A 125 7.84 -18.27 -17.17
N VAL A 126 7.69 -17.28 -16.29
CA VAL A 126 8.24 -15.93 -16.49
C VAL A 126 9.67 -15.87 -15.95
N PRO A 127 10.66 -15.40 -16.73
CA PRO A 127 12.02 -15.21 -16.26
C PRO A 127 12.06 -14.28 -15.03
N VAL A 128 12.65 -14.78 -13.95
CA VAL A 128 12.83 -14.01 -12.73
C VAL A 128 14.18 -13.29 -12.76
N PRO A 129 14.22 -11.98 -12.48
CA PRO A 129 15.49 -11.27 -12.39
C PRO A 129 16.30 -11.61 -11.14
N ASP A 130 17.62 -11.70 -11.28
CA ASP A 130 18.57 -11.98 -10.20
C ASP A 130 18.45 -10.97 -9.04
N SER A 131 18.11 -9.72 -9.35
CA SER A 131 17.90 -8.63 -8.38
C SER A 131 16.84 -8.95 -7.31
N MET A 132 15.85 -9.81 -7.63
CA MET A 132 14.86 -10.28 -6.66
C MET A 132 15.44 -11.36 -5.72
N PHE A 133 16.26 -12.27 -6.25
CA PHE A 133 16.93 -13.31 -5.47
C PHE A 133 17.99 -12.71 -4.55
N ASP A 134 18.75 -11.72 -5.03
CA ASP A 134 19.72 -10.98 -4.22
C ASP A 134 19.05 -10.31 -3.03
N ARG A 135 17.94 -9.60 -3.27
CA ARG A 135 17.16 -8.98 -2.20
C ARG A 135 16.62 -10.00 -1.22
N LEU A 136 16.12 -11.13 -1.69
CA LEU A 136 15.66 -12.22 -0.84
C LEU A 136 16.80 -12.77 0.01
N GLY A 137 17.99 -12.96 -0.57
CA GLY A 137 19.19 -13.40 0.12
C GLY A 137 19.57 -12.48 1.28
N VAL A 138 19.54 -11.17 1.05
CA VAL A 138 19.75 -10.15 2.09
C VAL A 138 18.72 -10.31 3.21
N LEU A 139 17.43 -10.37 2.88
CA LEU A 139 16.34 -10.46 3.85
C LEU A 139 16.39 -11.74 4.70
N LEU A 140 16.81 -12.88 4.12
CA LEU A 140 16.96 -14.14 4.84
C LEU A 140 18.12 -14.13 5.85
N GLY A 141 19.10 -13.24 5.68
CA GLY A 141 20.20 -13.04 6.63
C GLY A 141 19.86 -12.10 7.80
N LEU A 142 18.73 -11.39 7.72
CA LEU A 142 18.30 -10.46 8.76
C LEU A 142 17.75 -11.19 9.99
N LYS A 143 17.89 -10.57 11.15
CA LYS A 143 17.32 -11.01 12.42
C LYS A 143 16.24 -10.02 12.86
N ASP A 144 15.33 -10.50 13.70
CA ASP A 144 14.33 -9.64 14.31
C ASP A 144 15.01 -8.50 15.09
N GLY A 145 14.67 -7.26 14.73
CA GLY A 145 15.00 -6.08 15.51
C GLY A 145 13.97 -5.84 16.62
N GLU A 146 14.20 -4.81 17.44
CA GLU A 146 13.25 -4.43 18.50
C GLU A 146 11.97 -3.78 17.95
N PHE A 147 12.12 -3.05 16.84
CA PHE A 147 11.06 -2.28 16.20
C PHE A 147 11.05 -2.53 14.69
N VAL A 148 9.89 -2.30 14.07
CA VAL A 148 9.70 -2.27 12.61
C VAL A 148 8.93 -1.02 12.22
N GLU A 149 9.10 -0.61 10.98
CA GLU A 149 8.52 0.61 10.43
C GLU A 149 7.43 0.28 9.41
N LYS A 150 6.32 1.03 9.49
CA LYS A 150 5.29 1.12 8.44
C LYS A 150 5.36 2.49 7.81
N LEU A 151 5.57 2.52 6.51
CA LEU A 151 5.71 3.75 5.74
C LEU A 151 4.46 3.99 4.91
N TYR A 152 3.97 5.22 4.96
CA TYR A 152 2.92 5.71 4.09
C TYR A 152 3.58 6.68 3.12
N LEU A 153 3.38 6.42 1.83
CA LEU A 153 4.00 7.19 0.76
C LEU A 153 3.02 8.21 0.19
N ASP A 154 3.56 9.24 -0.46
CA ASP A 154 2.80 10.24 -1.19
C ASP A 154 2.11 9.68 -2.44
N GLU A 155 1.42 10.54 -3.20
CA GLU A 155 0.68 10.18 -4.41
C GLU A 155 1.57 9.59 -5.53
N LYS A 156 2.88 9.85 -5.51
CA LYS A 156 3.84 9.33 -6.49
C LYS A 156 4.61 8.10 -5.99
N GLY A 157 4.55 7.78 -4.71
CA GLY A 157 5.28 6.65 -4.14
C GLY A 157 6.80 6.88 -4.03
N ASP A 158 7.24 8.14 -4.10
CA ASP A 158 8.65 8.53 -4.06
C ASP A 158 9.04 9.21 -2.75
N LYS A 159 8.07 9.60 -1.90
CA LYS A 159 8.32 10.25 -0.61
C LYS A 159 7.53 9.61 0.52
N VAL A 160 8.16 9.49 1.69
CA VAL A 160 7.48 9.05 2.92
C VAL A 160 6.74 10.24 3.53
N VAL A 161 5.40 10.18 3.55
CA VAL A 161 4.55 11.23 4.16
C VAL A 161 4.27 10.96 5.63
N ALA A 162 4.26 9.69 6.04
CA ALA A 162 4.13 9.31 7.44
C ALA A 162 4.86 8.00 7.73
N LYS A 163 5.41 7.90 8.94
CA LYS A 163 6.14 6.73 9.43
C LYS A 163 5.67 6.36 10.83
N PHE A 164 5.38 5.08 11.03
CA PHE A 164 5.04 4.54 12.34
C PHE A 164 6.01 3.43 12.70
N SER A 165 6.65 3.55 13.86
CA SER A 165 7.53 2.52 14.41
C SER A 165 6.75 1.73 15.45
N GLU A 166 6.68 0.41 15.28
CA GLU A 166 6.03 -0.50 16.21
C GLU A 166 7.03 -1.51 16.75
N SER A 167 6.93 -1.87 18.04
CA SER A 167 7.75 -2.97 18.56
C SER A 167 7.34 -4.28 17.90
N VAL A 168 8.31 -5.15 17.60
CA VAL A 168 8.04 -6.49 17.08
C VAL A 168 7.26 -7.34 18.10
N ASN A 169 7.47 -7.07 19.39
CA ASN A 169 7.00 -7.88 20.52
C ASN A 169 5.73 -7.32 21.21
N GLN A 170 4.74 -6.86 20.43
CA GLN A 170 3.53 -6.20 20.94
C GLN A 170 2.77 -7.02 22.00
N LEU A 171 2.70 -8.35 21.84
CA LEU A 171 1.94 -9.25 22.73
C LEU A 171 2.62 -9.50 24.07
N SER A 172 3.96 -9.43 24.13
CA SER A 172 4.72 -9.73 25.34
C SER A 172 4.78 -8.56 26.34
N MET A 173 4.45 -7.34 25.89
CA MET A 173 4.47 -6.12 26.71
C MET A 173 3.12 -5.79 27.36
N GLY A 174 2.16 -6.72 27.34
CA GLY A 174 0.85 -6.56 27.99
C GLY A 174 -0.12 -5.59 27.27
N THR A 175 0.28 -4.97 26.17
CA THR A 175 -0.60 -4.22 25.28
C THR A 175 -1.24 -5.18 24.29
N THR A 176 -2.56 -5.36 24.34
CA THR A 176 -3.25 -6.07 23.25
C THR A 176 -3.05 -5.24 21.98
N GLY A 177 -2.42 -5.80 20.94
CA GLY A 177 -2.09 -5.10 19.68
C GLY A 177 -3.29 -4.47 18.95
N LEU A 178 -4.51 -4.72 19.44
CA LEU A 178 -5.76 -4.08 19.03
C LEU A 178 -5.76 -2.57 19.27
N SER A 179 -5.20 -2.07 20.39
CA SER A 179 -5.32 -0.64 20.76
C SER A 179 -4.49 0.27 19.87
N VAL A 180 -3.29 -0.16 19.46
CA VAL A 180 -2.45 0.58 18.51
C VAL A 180 -3.07 0.55 17.11
N TRP A 181 -3.66 -0.59 16.72
CA TRP A 181 -4.40 -0.70 15.47
C TRP A 181 -5.63 0.21 15.45
N GLN A 182 -6.40 0.27 16.53
CA GLN A 182 -7.54 1.17 16.69
C GLN A 182 -7.12 2.65 16.62
N ALA A 183 -6.07 3.04 17.35
CA ALA A 183 -5.54 4.39 17.29
C ALA A 183 -5.05 4.76 15.87
N SER A 184 -4.46 3.81 15.15
CA SER A 184 -4.04 4.00 13.75
C SER A 184 -5.24 4.13 12.80
N CYS A 185 -6.29 3.33 12.99
CA CYS A 185 -7.53 3.43 12.24
C CYS A 185 -8.26 4.76 12.50
N ASP A 186 -8.31 5.19 13.76
CA ASP A 186 -8.91 6.47 14.16
C ASP A 186 -8.14 7.65 13.55
N LEU A 187 -6.80 7.57 13.53
CA LEU A 187 -5.97 8.57 12.89
C LEU A 187 -6.13 8.59 11.35
N ALA A 188 -6.22 7.42 10.70
CA ALA A 188 -6.50 7.34 9.27
C ALA A 188 -7.88 7.92 8.91
N ASN A 189 -8.88 7.67 9.76
CA ASN A 189 -10.20 8.29 9.63
C ASN A 189 -10.13 9.80 9.79
N LEU A 190 -9.33 10.30 10.74
CA LEU A 190 -9.12 11.73 10.95
C LEU A 190 -8.51 12.39 9.70
N PHE A 191 -7.47 11.80 9.11
CA PHE A 191 -6.86 12.33 7.88
C PHE A 191 -7.83 12.38 6.70
N ARG A 192 -8.77 11.43 6.61
CA ARG A 192 -9.82 11.44 5.57
C ARG A 192 -10.84 12.57 5.74
N LEU A 193 -10.95 13.13 6.94
CA LEU A 193 -11.89 14.20 7.27
C LEU A 193 -11.28 15.61 7.16
N ILE A 194 -9.95 15.73 7.03
CA ILE A 194 -9.28 17.01 6.83
C ILE A 194 -9.40 17.40 5.34
N PRO A 195 -10.03 18.53 4.99
CA PRO A 195 -10.13 18.99 3.62
C PRO A 195 -8.73 19.26 3.04
N SER A 196 -8.43 18.71 1.86
CA SER A 196 -7.12 18.76 1.18
C SER A 196 -6.60 20.19 0.90
N ASN A 197 -7.45 21.20 1.07
CA ASN A 197 -7.14 22.60 0.83
C ASN A 197 -6.25 23.24 1.92
N HIS A 198 -6.00 22.55 3.04
CA HIS A 198 -5.17 23.06 4.16
C HIS A 198 -3.72 22.55 4.14
N PHE A 199 -3.34 21.65 3.22
CA PHE A 199 -1.97 21.15 3.12
C PHE A 199 -1.08 21.95 2.15
N ARG A 200 -1.53 23.13 1.67
CA ARG A 200 -0.75 23.98 0.74
C ARG A 200 0.16 25.01 1.43
N GLU A 201 0.18 25.08 2.75
CA GLU A 201 0.96 26.09 3.50
C GLU A 201 1.80 25.50 4.66
N LEU A 202 2.35 24.30 4.47
CA LEU A 202 3.40 23.76 5.35
C LEU A 202 4.63 23.36 4.53
#